data_AF-A0A370NNJ6-F1
#
_entry.id   AF-A0A370NNJ6-F1
#
_cell.length_a   1.000
_cell.length_b   1.000
_cell.length_c   1.000
_cell.angle_alpha   90.00
_cell.angle_beta   90.00
_cell.angle_gamma   90.00
#
_symmetry.space_group_name_H-M   'P 1'
#
loop_
_entity.id
_entity.type
_entity.pdbx_description
1 polymer ?
#
loop_
_entity_poly.entity_id
_entity_poly.type
_entity_poly.pdbx_seq_one_letter_code
_entity_poly.pdbx_strand_id
1 'polypeptide(L)'
;MHVRRHRRHRRRLPGLPLKDIIMTRMHNPPHPGAVLADWLDGMDDMTITAFAEHIGVTRATLSRILNGHSSITPDIAIRLEEALGASREMWSGMQMAYDLWVAAQKPRKRIRRLVRPAAKAEEADLA
;
A
#
# COMPACT_ATOMS: atom_id res chain seq x y z
N MET A 1 -31.14 -35.06 39.21
CA MET A 1 -31.43 -33.91 38.32
C MET A 1 -30.66 -32.69 38.80
N HIS A 2 -29.61 -32.26 38.11
CA HIS A 2 -29.00 -30.93 38.27
C HIS A 2 -28.35 -30.53 36.94
N VAL A 3 -29.07 -29.72 36.14
CA VAL A 3 -28.61 -29.22 34.84
C VAL A 3 -27.69 -28.02 35.07
N ARG A 4 -26.38 -28.21 34.93
CA ARG A 4 -25.40 -27.11 34.93
C ARG A 4 -25.53 -26.33 33.62
N ARG A 5 -26.03 -25.10 33.70
CA ARG A 5 -26.04 -24.15 32.57
C ARG A 5 -24.60 -23.71 32.27
N HIS A 6 -24.03 -24.24 31.18
CA HIS A 6 -22.81 -23.68 30.59
C HIS A 6 -23.11 -22.25 30.09
N ARG A 7 -22.62 -21.23 30.81
CA ARG A 7 -22.50 -19.88 30.27
C ARG A 7 -21.54 -19.95 29.08
N ARG A 8 -22.09 -19.85 27.87
CA ARG A 8 -21.29 -19.59 26.67
C ARG A 8 -20.66 -18.20 26.83
N HIS A 9 -19.40 -18.17 27.24
CA HIS A 9 -18.57 -16.98 27.02
C HIS A 9 -18.50 -16.78 25.50
N ARG A 10 -19.34 -15.87 24.98
CA ARG A 10 -19.02 -15.16 23.75
C ARG A 10 -17.67 -14.49 24.01
N ARG A 11 -16.59 -15.09 23.52
CA ARG A 11 -15.31 -14.39 23.38
C ARG A 11 -15.59 -13.20 22.46
N ARG A 12 -15.87 -12.03 23.03
CA ARG A 12 -15.76 -10.76 22.32
C ARG A 12 -14.32 -10.71 21.84
N LEU A 13 -14.10 -10.87 20.54
CA LEU A 13 -12.80 -10.56 19.96
C LEU A 13 -12.52 -9.10 20.30
N PRO A 14 -11.42 -8.77 21.00
CA PRO A 14 -11.07 -7.39 21.27
C PRO A 14 -10.83 -6.71 19.92
N GLY A 15 -11.44 -5.53 19.72
CA GLY A 15 -11.34 -4.78 18.48
C GLY A 15 -9.87 -4.59 18.10
N LEU A 16 -9.46 -5.29 17.05
CA LEU A 16 -8.15 -5.12 16.45
C LEU A 16 -8.03 -3.64 16.06
N PRO A 17 -7.06 -2.89 16.61
CA PRO A 17 -6.94 -1.48 16.29
C PRO A 17 -6.50 -1.36 14.83
N LEU A 18 -7.26 -0.63 14.01
CA LEU A 18 -6.99 -0.39 12.58
C LEU A 18 -5.57 0.14 12.29
N LYS A 19 -4.87 0.63 13.31
CA LYS A 19 -3.49 1.14 13.22
C LYS A 19 -2.46 0.04 12.93
N ASP A 20 -2.75 -1.22 13.26
CA ASP A 20 -1.81 -2.35 13.10
C ASP A 20 -1.97 -3.06 11.74
N ILE A 21 -3.02 -2.74 10.97
CA ILE A 21 -3.17 -3.17 9.56
C ILE A 21 -2.36 -2.25 8.63
N ILE A 22 -1.97 -1.07 9.10
CA ILE A 22 -1.16 -0.13 8.32
C ILE A 22 0.28 -0.63 8.35
N MET A 23 0.64 -1.40 7.31
CA MET A 23 1.98 -1.58 6.76
C MET A 23 3.08 -1.26 7.76
N THR A 24 3.64 -2.31 8.38
CA THR A 24 4.96 -2.28 9.02
C THR A 24 5.83 -1.27 8.28
N ARG A 25 6.05 -0.09 8.88
CA ARG A 25 6.77 1.00 8.20
C ARG A 25 8.18 0.51 7.94
N MET A 26 8.43 0.07 6.71
CA MET A 26 9.77 -0.34 6.31
C MET A 26 10.66 0.89 6.35
N HIS A 27 11.82 0.74 6.99
CA HIS A 27 12.86 1.75 6.96
C HIS A 27 13.60 1.60 5.62
N ASN A 28 13.59 2.63 4.77
CA ASN A 28 14.15 2.61 3.42
C ASN A 28 13.54 1.51 2.51
N PRO A 29 12.24 1.58 2.22
CA PRO A 29 11.60 0.66 1.29
C PRO A 29 12.25 0.78 -0.11
N PRO A 30 12.50 -0.34 -0.82
CA PRO A 30 13.02 -0.29 -2.18
C PRO A 30 12.00 0.35 -3.14
N HIS A 31 12.50 1.02 -4.18
CA HIS A 31 11.63 1.49 -5.26
C HIS A 31 11.02 0.26 -5.96
N PRO A 32 9.71 0.20 -6.23
CA PRO A 32 9.09 -0.97 -6.84
C PRO A 32 9.62 -1.28 -8.25
N GLY A 33 10.13 -0.27 -8.94
CA GLY A 33 10.83 -0.46 -10.21
C GLY A 33 12.13 -1.28 -10.11
N ALA A 34 12.84 -1.24 -8.97
CA ALA A 34 14.00 -2.11 -8.75
C ALA A 34 13.57 -3.56 -8.57
N VAL A 35 12.46 -3.79 -7.83
CA VAL A 35 11.86 -5.13 -7.69
C VAL A 35 11.38 -5.66 -9.05
N LEU A 36 10.79 -4.80 -9.88
CA LEU A 36 10.40 -5.15 -11.24
C LEU A 36 11.61 -5.50 -12.11
N ALA A 37 12.73 -4.78 -11.96
CA ALA A 37 13.96 -5.08 -12.69
C ALA A 37 14.48 -6.49 -12.34
N ASP A 38 14.61 -6.80 -11.06
CA ASP A 38 15.05 -8.12 -10.58
C ASP A 38 14.11 -9.25 -11.09
N TRP A 39 12.81 -8.96 -11.18
CA TRP A 39 11.84 -9.92 -11.71
C TRP A 39 12.06 -10.16 -13.21
N LEU A 40 12.19 -9.10 -14.01
CA LEU A 40 12.41 -9.21 -15.46
C LEU A 40 13.76 -9.88 -15.79
N ASP A 41 14.79 -9.64 -15.00
CA ASP A 41 16.10 -10.29 -15.14
C ASP A 41 16.02 -11.81 -14.91
N GLY A 42 15.01 -12.29 -14.18
CA GLY A 42 14.72 -13.71 -13.98
C GLY A 42 13.91 -14.37 -15.10
N MET A 43 13.51 -13.63 -16.14
CA MET A 43 12.77 -14.15 -17.28
C MET A 43 13.69 -14.38 -18.47
N ASP A 44 13.81 -15.63 -18.91
CA ASP A 44 14.56 -15.97 -20.12
C ASP A 44 13.98 -15.25 -21.34
N ASP A 45 14.87 -14.76 -22.20
CA ASP A 45 14.56 -14.07 -23.46
C ASP A 45 13.69 -12.80 -23.36
N MET A 46 13.46 -12.26 -22.15
CA MET A 46 12.69 -11.03 -21.97
C MET A 46 13.59 -9.79 -22.01
N THR A 47 13.41 -8.95 -23.04
CA THR A 47 14.08 -7.64 -23.11
C THR A 47 13.19 -6.53 -22.56
N ILE A 48 13.80 -5.45 -22.06
CA ILE A 48 13.07 -4.23 -21.65
C ILE A 48 12.17 -3.71 -22.78
N THR A 49 12.66 -3.77 -24.03
CA THR A 49 11.87 -3.34 -25.19
C THR A 49 10.64 -4.22 -25.39
N ALA A 50 10.83 -5.55 -25.40
CA ALA A 50 9.75 -6.50 -25.57
C ALA A 50 8.71 -6.39 -24.46
N PHE A 51 9.14 -6.25 -23.20
CA PHE A 51 8.22 -6.09 -22.09
C PHE A 51 7.45 -4.76 -22.15
N ALA A 52 8.12 -3.66 -22.51
CA ALA A 52 7.47 -2.36 -22.66
C ALA A 52 6.38 -2.40 -23.74
N GLU A 53 6.68 -3.01 -24.89
CA GLU A 53 5.72 -3.24 -25.97
C GLU A 53 4.56 -4.12 -25.51
N HIS A 54 4.85 -5.21 -24.79
CA HIS A 54 3.85 -6.14 -24.27
C HIS A 54 2.84 -5.45 -23.35
N ILE A 55 3.30 -4.59 -22.44
CA ILE A 55 2.42 -3.84 -21.52
C ILE A 55 1.89 -2.53 -22.13
N GLY A 56 2.22 -2.21 -23.38
CA GLY A 56 1.72 -1.03 -24.09
C GLY A 56 2.25 0.30 -23.57
N VAL A 57 3.51 0.35 -23.14
CA VAL A 57 4.20 1.60 -22.74
C VAL A 57 5.45 1.82 -23.57
N THR A 58 5.98 3.04 -23.57
CA THR A 58 7.26 3.30 -24.25
C THR A 58 8.41 2.66 -23.48
N ARG A 59 9.42 2.14 -24.19
CA ARG A 59 10.68 1.66 -23.60
C ARG A 59 11.31 2.67 -22.64
N ALA A 60 11.25 3.97 -22.98
CA ALA A 60 11.76 5.04 -22.14
C ALA A 60 10.99 5.20 -20.82
N THR A 61 9.68 4.96 -20.82
CA THR A 61 8.86 4.96 -19.60
C THR A 61 9.24 3.79 -18.70
N LEU A 62 9.27 2.57 -19.26
CA LEU A 62 9.67 1.39 -18.49
C LEU A 62 11.10 1.56 -17.94
N SER A 63 12.06 1.99 -18.76
CA SER A 63 13.44 2.21 -18.33
C SER A 63 13.54 3.20 -17.17
N ARG A 64 12.79 4.31 -17.19
CA ARG A 64 12.76 5.25 -16.05
C ARG A 64 12.18 4.62 -14.79
N ILE A 65 11.16 3.77 -14.92
CA ILE A 65 10.57 3.06 -13.79
C ILE A 65 11.58 2.09 -13.18
N LEU A 66 12.19 1.23 -14.01
CA LEU A 66 13.17 0.23 -13.56
C LEU A 66 14.35 0.88 -12.81
N ASN A 67 14.79 2.05 -13.28
CA ASN A 67 15.87 2.81 -12.64
C ASN A 67 15.42 3.73 -11.48
N GLY A 68 14.16 3.65 -11.04
CA GLY A 68 13.65 4.46 -9.92
C GLY A 68 13.46 5.95 -10.21
N HIS A 69 13.50 6.34 -11.48
CA HIS A 69 13.30 7.72 -11.93
C HIS A 69 11.84 8.05 -12.25
N SER A 70 10.94 7.07 -12.21
CA SER A 70 9.50 7.26 -12.42
C SER A 70 8.71 6.26 -11.59
N SER A 71 7.58 6.71 -11.06
CA SER A 71 6.70 5.90 -10.24
C SER A 71 5.92 4.87 -11.07
N ILE A 72 5.59 3.75 -10.44
CA ILE A 72 4.51 2.88 -10.92
C ILE A 72 3.19 3.58 -10.62
N THR A 73 2.52 4.06 -11.67
CA THR A 73 1.18 4.66 -11.58
C THR A 73 0.10 3.58 -11.44
N PRO A 74 -1.14 3.92 -11.05
CA PRO A 74 -2.23 2.94 -11.02
C PRO A 74 -2.48 2.24 -12.37
N ASP A 75 -2.36 2.96 -13.48
CA ASP A 75 -2.47 2.38 -14.84
C ASP A 75 -1.37 1.34 -15.09
N ILE A 76 -0.12 1.65 -14.71
CA ILE A 76 1.00 0.71 -14.84
C ILE A 76 0.81 -0.48 -13.91
N ALA A 77 0.33 -0.28 -12.68
CA ALA A 77 0.06 -1.37 -11.75
C ALA A 77 -0.97 -2.37 -12.30
N ILE A 78 -2.02 -1.88 -12.97
CA ILE A 78 -3.01 -2.75 -13.65
C ILE A 78 -2.35 -3.51 -14.80
N ARG A 79 -1.57 -2.83 -15.65
CA ARG A 79 -0.84 -3.50 -16.76
C ARG A 79 0.13 -4.57 -16.27
N LEU A 80 0.82 -4.33 -15.15
CA LEU A 80 1.71 -5.30 -14.53
C LEU A 80 0.95 -6.49 -13.94
N GLU A 81 -0.24 -6.28 -13.38
CA GLU A 81 -1.10 -7.39 -12.94
C GLU A 81 -1.54 -8.25 -14.11
N GLU A 82 -1.97 -7.64 -15.21
CA GLU A 82 -2.39 -8.35 -16.42
C GLU A 82 -1.23 -9.13 -17.06
N ALA A 83 -0.01 -8.58 -17.04
CA ALA A 83 1.17 -9.19 -17.65
C ALA A 83 1.87 -10.24 -16.76
N LEU A 84 1.93 -10.02 -15.44
CA LEU A 84 2.76 -10.80 -14.51
C LEU A 84 1.95 -11.61 -13.47
N GLY A 85 0.64 -11.34 -13.36
CA GLY A 85 -0.24 -11.99 -12.38
C GLY A 85 -0.07 -11.50 -10.93
N ALA A 86 0.89 -10.61 -10.64
CA ALA A 86 1.00 -9.96 -9.33
C ALA A 86 -0.01 -8.83 -9.18
N SER A 87 -0.72 -8.79 -8.05
CA SER A 87 -1.81 -7.83 -7.82
C SER A 87 -1.37 -6.36 -7.95
N ARG A 88 -2.23 -5.53 -8.56
CA ARG A 88 -2.06 -4.07 -8.67
C ARG A 88 -1.92 -3.40 -7.30
N GLU A 89 -2.57 -3.95 -6.25
CA GLU A 89 -2.48 -3.46 -4.88
C GLU A 89 -1.08 -3.68 -4.30
N MET A 90 -0.41 -4.78 -4.65
CA MET A 90 0.99 -5.01 -4.27
C MET A 90 1.88 -3.91 -4.84
N TRP A 91 1.83 -3.70 -6.16
CA TRP A 91 2.65 -2.68 -6.84
C TRP A 91 2.36 -1.27 -6.31
N SER A 92 1.08 -0.93 -6.15
CA SER A 92 0.65 0.37 -5.61
C SER A 92 1.07 0.56 -4.16
N GLY A 93 0.99 -0.50 -3.34
CA GLY A 93 1.40 -0.49 -1.94
C GLY A 93 2.92 -0.28 -1.79
N MET A 94 3.72 -0.92 -2.64
CA MET A 94 5.17 -0.70 -2.69
C MET A 94 5.51 0.74 -3.08
N GLN A 95 4.87 1.27 -4.14
CA GLN A 95 5.07 2.66 -4.54
C GLN A 95 4.69 3.63 -3.43
N MET A 96 3.55 3.42 -2.76
CA MET A 96 3.10 4.24 -1.64
C MET A 96 4.11 4.21 -0.49
N ALA A 97 4.64 3.04 -0.15
CA ALA A 97 5.67 2.92 0.88
C ALA A 97 6.92 3.73 0.52
N TYR A 98 7.41 3.58 -0.72
CA TYR A 98 8.54 4.32 -1.25
C TYR A 98 8.32 5.84 -1.20
N ASP A 99 7.22 6.31 -1.77
CA ASP A 99 6.90 7.72 -1.86
C ASP A 99 6.76 8.35 -0.47
N LEU A 100 6.09 7.67 0.46
CA LEU A 100 5.95 8.13 1.84
C LEU A 100 7.31 8.24 2.54
N TRP A 101 8.19 7.25 2.35
CA TRP A 101 9.54 7.28 2.92
C TRP A 101 10.35 8.45 2.34
N VAL A 102 10.45 8.56 1.01
CA VAL A 102 11.18 9.66 0.34
C VAL A 102 10.63 11.02 0.78
N ALA A 103 9.31 11.15 0.86
CA ALA A 103 8.65 12.37 1.26
C ALA A 103 8.89 12.71 2.74
N ALA A 104 9.04 11.71 3.61
CA ALA A 104 9.36 11.89 5.04
C ALA A 104 10.80 12.39 5.28
N GLN A 105 11.74 12.08 4.37
CA GLN A 105 13.13 12.54 4.48
C GLN A 105 13.28 14.05 4.19
N LYS A 106 12.29 14.67 3.55
CA LYS A 106 12.35 16.09 3.17
C LYS A 106 12.06 16.98 4.39
N PRO A 107 12.82 18.08 4.60
CA PRO A 107 12.53 19.02 5.67
C PRO A 107 11.15 19.66 5.47
N ARG A 108 10.38 19.76 6.55
CA ARG A 108 9.00 20.31 6.53
C ARG A 108 8.75 21.19 7.73
N LYS A 109 7.89 22.19 7.55
CA LYS A 109 7.35 22.97 8.67
C LYS A 109 6.53 22.05 9.57
N ARG A 110 6.65 22.23 10.89
CA ARG A 110 5.85 21.47 11.86
C ARG A 110 4.37 21.82 11.70
N ILE A 111 3.56 20.82 11.31
CA ILE A 111 2.11 20.95 11.21
C ILE A 111 1.50 20.57 12.56
N ARG A 112 0.75 21.50 13.17
CA ARG A 112 0.02 21.22 14.43
C ARG A 112 -1.20 20.36 14.12
N ARG A 113 -1.39 19.28 14.88
CA ARG A 113 -2.57 18.42 14.78
C ARG A 113 -3.83 19.22 15.12
N LEU A 114 -4.81 19.20 14.22
CA LEU A 114 -6.16 19.70 14.50
C LEU A 114 -6.92 18.67 15.35
N VAL A 115 -7.61 19.14 16.37
CA VAL A 115 -8.53 18.32 17.17
C VAL A 115 -9.91 18.50 16.55
N ARG A 116 -10.52 17.42 16.08
CA ARG A 116 -11.94 17.46 15.70
C ARG A 116 -12.73 17.70 16.99
N PRO A 117 -13.49 18.80 17.11
CA PRO A 117 -14.33 18.99 18.29
C PRO A 117 -15.29 17.79 18.39
N ALA A 118 -15.42 17.23 19.59
CA ALA A 118 -16.47 16.26 19.84
C ALA A 118 -17.80 16.93 19.46
N ALA A 119 -18.62 16.25 18.67
CA ALA A 119 -19.98 16.69 18.43
C ALA A 119 -20.59 17.04 19.79
N LYS A 120 -21.12 18.25 19.96
CA LYS A 120 -21.88 18.59 21.16
C LYS A 120 -22.90 17.47 21.33
N ALA A 121 -22.81 16.74 22.43
CA ALA A 121 -23.90 15.85 22.81
C ALA A 121 -25.12 16.75 22.88
N GLU A 122 -26.05 16.51 21.97
CA GLU A 122 -27.34 17.16 21.96
C GLU A 122 -27.98 16.81 23.31
N GLU A 123 -28.00 17.81 24.17
CA GLU A 123 -28.69 17.81 25.46
C GLU A 123 -30.18 17.87 25.15
N ALA A 124 -30.67 16.78 24.56
CA ALA A 124 -32.06 16.38 24.54
C ALA A 124 -32.30 15.58 25.81
N ASP A 125 -32.28 16.27 26.94
CA ASP A 125 -33.04 15.84 28.11
C ASP A 125 -34.00 16.98 28.46
N LEU A 126 -35.27 16.60 28.54
CA LEU A 126 -36.41 17.39 28.98
C LEU A 126 -36.08 18.23 30.23
N ALA A 127 -36.45 19.52 30.23
CA ALA A 127 -37.14 20.21 31.35
C ALA A 127 -37.46 21.66 30.98
#